data_AF-A0A0H2R479-F1
#
_entry.id   AF-A0A0H2R479-F1
#
_cell.length_a   1.000
_cell.length_b   1.000
_cell.length_c   1.000
_cell.angle_alpha   90.00
_cell.angle_beta   90.00
_cell.angle_gamma   90.00
#
_symmetry.space_group_name_H-M   'P 1'
#
loop_
_entity.id
_entity.type
_entity.pdbx_description
1 polymer ?
#
loop_
_entity_poly.entity_id
_entity_poly.type
_entity_poly.pdbx_seq_one_letter_code
_entity_poly.pdbx_strand_id
1 'polypeptide(L)'
;LCAAFDSSNFIRGEAVTIFESIPWPMLSRPGTFGVEDIDWASVEAFFLHVRHHIPSKEFRELVEKSHKRFHPDRWRSRRVLASVDDEEEKECLEVAANTVAQALTPLWQELTGR
;
A
#
# COMPACT_ATOMS: atom_id res chain seq x y z
N LEU A 1 11.63 2.85 -2.92
CA LEU A 1 10.73 2.72 -1.76
C LEU A 1 10.12 1.32 -1.65
N CYS A 2 9.34 0.86 -2.64
CA CYS A 2 8.66 -0.45 -2.61
C CYS A 2 9.53 -1.65 -2.17
N ALA A 3 10.67 -1.87 -2.83
CA ALA A 3 11.55 -3.00 -2.49
C ALA A 3 12.09 -2.92 -1.06
N ALA A 4 12.49 -1.73 -0.61
CA ALA A 4 12.97 -1.51 0.75
C ALA A 4 11.85 -1.80 1.77
N PHE A 5 10.67 -1.21 1.56
CA PHE A 5 9.48 -1.46 2.38
C PHE A 5 9.08 -2.94 2.38
N ASP A 6 9.22 -3.66 1.27
CA ASP A 6 8.87 -5.08 1.16
C ASP A 6 9.86 -6.02 1.86
N SER A 7 11.09 -5.55 2.14
CA SER A 7 12.16 -6.30 2.83
C SER A 7 12.35 -5.97 4.31
N SER A 8 11.91 -4.80 4.80
CA SER A 8 12.07 -4.37 6.20
C SER A 8 11.40 -5.29 7.24
N ASN A 9 11.95 -5.38 8.44
CA ASN A 9 11.19 -5.84 9.61
C ASN A 9 11.02 -4.64 10.53
N PHE A 10 9.78 -4.33 10.89
CA PHE A 10 9.48 -3.16 11.72
C PHE A 10 9.57 -3.59 13.19
N ILE A 11 10.79 -3.55 13.71
CA ILE A 11 11.09 -3.81 15.11
C ILE A 11 10.90 -2.50 15.88
N ARG A 12 10.17 -2.56 17.00
CA ARG A 12 9.96 -1.41 17.88
C ARG A 12 11.32 -0.83 18.31
N GLY A 13 11.53 0.46 18.07
CA GLY A 13 12.74 1.19 18.45
C GLY A 13 13.85 1.28 17.38
N GLU A 14 13.72 0.58 16.25
CA GLU A 14 14.73 0.62 15.17
C GLU A 14 14.21 1.27 13.87
N ALA A 15 12.95 1.04 13.53
CA ALA A 15 12.31 1.62 12.34
C ALA A 15 10.94 2.17 12.70
N VAL A 16 10.83 3.50 12.79
CA VAL A 16 9.54 4.18 12.95
C VAL A 16 8.82 4.16 11.60
N THR A 17 7.66 3.51 11.56
CA THR A 17 6.78 3.60 10.40
C THR A 17 6.14 4.98 10.43
N ILE A 18 6.44 5.78 9.43
CA ILE A 18 5.75 7.06 9.17
C ILE A 18 4.99 6.95 7.85
N PHE A 19 3.96 7.77 7.68
CA PHE A 19 3.12 7.78 6.48
C PHE A 19 3.93 7.79 5.17
N GLU A 20 4.96 8.64 5.08
CA GLU A 20 5.80 8.82 3.88
C GLU A 20 6.70 7.62 3.56
N SER A 21 6.92 6.74 4.54
CA SER A 21 7.72 5.52 4.36
C SER A 21 6.96 4.39 3.66
N ILE A 22 5.63 4.49 3.61
CA ILE A 22 4.75 3.50 3.00
C ILE A 22 4.56 3.85 1.51
N PRO A 23 4.78 2.89 0.58
CA PRO A 23 4.65 3.14 -0.85
C PRO A 23 3.18 3.11 -1.31
N TRP A 24 2.41 4.13 -0.92
CA TRP A 24 1.01 4.30 -1.33
C TRP A 24 0.86 4.36 -2.85
N PRO A 25 -0.08 3.62 -3.46
CA PRO A 25 -0.31 3.64 -4.91
C PRO A 25 -1.12 4.88 -5.29
N MET A 26 -0.47 6.05 -5.27
CA MET A 26 -1.07 7.36 -5.53
C MET A 26 -0.40 8.03 -6.72
N LEU A 27 -1.17 8.79 -7.52
CA LEU A 27 -0.62 9.64 -8.60
C LEU A 27 0.01 10.92 -8.06
N SER A 28 -0.39 11.33 -6.86
CA SER A 28 0.14 12.50 -6.16
C SER A 28 1.60 12.29 -5.76
N ARG A 29 2.38 13.38 -5.72
CA ARG A 29 3.78 13.32 -5.31
C ARG A 29 3.86 13.06 -3.80
N PRO A 30 4.81 12.23 -3.31
CA PRO A 30 5.03 12.10 -1.88
C PRO A 30 5.20 13.47 -1.19
N GLY A 31 4.59 13.64 -0.02
CA GLY A 31 4.59 14.91 0.72
C GLY A 31 3.56 15.94 0.25
N THR A 32 2.72 15.63 -0.74
CA THR A 32 1.60 16.49 -1.17
C THR A 32 0.22 15.91 -0.86
N PHE A 33 0.16 14.80 -0.14
CA PHE A 33 -1.07 14.13 0.29
C PHE A 33 -0.85 13.50 1.67
N GLY A 34 -1.93 13.38 2.43
CA GLY A 34 -1.97 12.78 3.76
C GLY A 34 -2.71 11.45 3.80
N VAL A 35 -2.89 10.92 5.00
CA VAL A 35 -3.58 9.64 5.23
C VAL A 35 -5.06 9.72 4.83
N GLU A 36 -5.66 10.90 4.99
CA GLU A 36 -7.02 11.23 4.62
C GLU A 36 -7.29 11.21 3.11
N ASP A 37 -6.25 11.36 2.29
CA ASP A 37 -6.35 11.34 0.82
C ASP A 37 -6.30 9.90 0.26
N ILE A 38 -6.04 8.91 1.11
CA ILE A 38 -6.04 7.50 0.73
C ILE A 38 -7.48 6.99 0.71
N ASP A 39 -8.08 7.05 -0.47
CA ASP A 39 -9.42 6.54 -0.73
C ASP A 39 -9.41 5.54 -1.89
N TRP A 40 -10.57 4.94 -2.12
CA TRP A 40 -10.74 3.95 -3.18
C TRP A 40 -10.46 4.53 -4.58
N ALA A 41 -10.97 5.74 -4.85
CA ALA A 41 -10.91 6.35 -6.16
C ALA A 41 -9.48 6.76 -6.53
N SER A 42 -8.70 7.24 -5.57
CA SER A 42 -7.31 7.64 -5.78
C SER A 42 -6.41 6.43 -6.08
N VAL A 43 -6.65 5.30 -5.40
CA VAL A 43 -5.96 4.03 -5.67
C VAL A 43 -6.34 3.48 -7.04
N GLU A 44 -7.63 3.45 -7.41
CA GLU A 44 -8.07 3.02 -8.73
C GLU A 44 -7.49 3.89 -9.85
N ALA A 45 -7.50 5.22 -9.66
CA ALA A 45 -6.94 6.17 -10.62
C ALA A 45 -5.45 5.89 -10.90
N PHE A 46 -4.68 5.55 -9.86
CA PHE A 46 -3.28 5.17 -10.03
C PHE A 46 -3.13 3.93 -10.93
N PHE A 47 -3.84 2.83 -10.63
CA PHE A 47 -3.71 1.60 -11.42
C PHE A 47 -4.26 1.75 -12.83
N LEU A 48 -5.36 2.48 -13.01
CA LEU A 48 -5.89 2.80 -14.34
C LEU A 48 -4.86 3.56 -15.18
N HIS A 49 -4.25 4.59 -14.60
CA HIS A 49 -3.22 5.37 -15.29
C HIS A 49 -2.02 4.49 -15.67
N VAL A 50 -1.47 3.73 -14.70
CA VAL A 50 -0.30 2.87 -14.93
C VAL A 50 -0.57 1.80 -15.99
N ARG A 51 -1.79 1.24 -16.05
CA ARG A 51 -2.19 0.23 -17.07
C ARG A 51 -1.93 0.69 -18.50
N HIS A 52 -2.00 1.99 -18.78
CA HIS A 52 -1.75 2.54 -20.12
C HIS A 52 -0.28 2.75 -20.45
N HIS A 53 0.62 2.64 -19.47
CA HIS A 53 2.03 2.97 -19.62
C HIS A 53 2.97 1.76 -19.61
N ILE A 54 2.49 0.58 -19.20
CA ILE A 54 3.32 -0.63 -19.10
C ILE A 54 2.65 -1.83 -19.78
N PRO A 55 3.43 -2.82 -20.26
CA PRO A 55 2.88 -4.05 -20.83
C PRO A 55 1.97 -4.80 -19.87
N SER A 56 0.95 -5.48 -20.38
CA SER A 56 -0.05 -6.21 -19.57
C SER A 56 0.56 -7.21 -18.58
N LYS A 57 1.68 -7.86 -18.95
CA LYS A 57 2.42 -8.77 -18.06
C LYS A 57 3.00 -8.02 -16.86
N GLU A 58 3.64 -6.88 -17.09
CA GLU A 58 4.23 -6.05 -16.03
C GLU A 58 3.14 -5.42 -15.16
N PHE A 59 2.01 -5.02 -15.76
CA PHE A 59 0.85 -4.54 -15.01
C PHE A 59 0.30 -5.59 -14.06
N ARG A 60 0.14 -6.84 -14.53
CA ARG A 60 -0.26 -7.95 -13.69
C ARG A 60 0.72 -8.17 -12.53
N GLU A 61 2.02 -8.19 -12.80
CA GLU A 61 3.03 -8.34 -11.75
C GLU A 61 2.99 -7.19 -10.73
N LEU A 62 2.72 -5.97 -11.18
CA LEU A 62 2.59 -4.80 -10.31
C LEU A 62 1.37 -4.92 -9.38
N VAL A 63 0.20 -5.31 -9.92
CA VAL A 63 -1.01 -5.52 -9.13
C VAL A 63 -0.82 -6.65 -8.12
N GLU A 64 -0.25 -7.79 -8.54
CA GLU A 64 0.05 -8.91 -7.64
C GLU A 64 1.00 -8.51 -6.49
N LYS A 65 2.09 -7.78 -6.81
CA LYS A 65 3.04 -7.28 -5.80
C LYS A 65 2.38 -6.28 -4.85
N SER A 66 1.54 -5.38 -5.37
CA SER A 66 0.85 -4.36 -4.57
C SER A 66 -0.20 -4.99 -3.66
N HIS A 67 -1.03 -5.90 -4.18
CA HIS A 67 -2.02 -6.63 -3.39
C HIS A 67 -1.34 -7.41 -2.26
N LYS A 68 -0.23 -8.11 -2.54
CA LYS A 68 0.56 -8.78 -1.50
C LYS A 68 1.17 -7.79 -0.50
N ARG A 69 1.59 -6.60 -0.93
CA ARG A 69 2.19 -5.58 -0.06
C ARG A 69 1.20 -5.06 0.97
N PHE A 70 -0.04 -4.79 0.54
CA PHE A 70 -1.09 -4.22 1.39
C PHE A 70 -1.96 -5.27 2.07
N HIS A 71 -1.71 -6.57 1.86
CA HIS A 71 -2.45 -7.62 2.54
C HIS A 71 -2.36 -7.48 4.07
N PRO A 72 -3.50 -7.48 4.81
CA PRO A 72 -3.51 -7.25 6.26
C PRO A 72 -2.60 -8.21 7.03
N ASP A 73 -2.60 -9.50 6.68
CA ASP A 73 -1.74 -10.47 7.37
C ASP A 73 -0.25 -10.23 7.14
N ARG A 74 0.13 -9.65 5.99
CA ARG A 74 1.52 -9.27 5.73
C ARG A 74 1.93 -8.10 6.63
N TRP A 75 1.06 -7.12 6.81
CA TRP A 75 1.31 -6.00 7.70
C TRP A 75 1.44 -6.44 9.16
N ARG A 76 0.53 -7.31 9.62
CA ARG A 76 0.56 -7.88 10.98
C ARG A 76 1.82 -8.71 11.23
N SER A 77 2.14 -9.64 10.33
CA SER A 77 3.32 -10.51 10.48
C SER A 77 4.65 -9.75 10.48
N ARG A 78 4.71 -8.61 9.78
CA ARG A 78 5.90 -7.75 9.73
C ARG A 78 5.89 -6.61 10.74
N ARG A 79 4.85 -6.54 11.57
CA ARG A 79 4.68 -5.56 12.63
C ARG A 79 4.76 -4.11 12.11
N VAL A 80 4.25 -3.87 10.89
CA VAL A 80 4.37 -2.57 10.20
C VAL A 80 3.91 -1.42 11.10
N LEU A 81 2.81 -1.59 11.81
CA LEU A 81 2.24 -0.56 12.68
C LEU A 81 2.74 -0.64 14.14
N ALA A 82 3.62 -1.58 14.50
CA ALA A 82 4.04 -1.78 15.89
C ALA A 82 5.03 -0.73 16.41
N SER A 83 5.63 0.04 15.49
CA SER A 83 6.55 1.15 15.78
C SER A 83 5.88 2.52 15.70
N VAL A 84 4.57 2.58 15.43
CA VAL A 84 3.77 3.80 15.53
C VAL A 84 3.31 3.91 16.98
N ASP A 85 3.80 4.92 17.70
CA ASP A 85 3.50 5.11 19.12
C ASP A 85 2.16 5.82 19.35
N ASP A 86 1.76 6.69 18.42
CA ASP A 86 0.48 7.38 18.45
C ASP A 86 -0.63 6.43 17.96
N GLU A 87 -1.62 6.17 18.82
CA GLU A 87 -2.68 5.20 18.52
C GLU A 87 -3.67 5.74 17.48
N GLU A 88 -3.90 7.05 17.42
CA GLU A 88 -4.76 7.67 16.41
C GLU A 88 -4.12 7.59 15.02
N GLU A 89 -2.83 7.93 14.91
CA GLU A 89 -2.05 7.77 13.68
C GLU A 89 -2.06 6.31 13.22
N LYS A 90 -1.87 5.38 14.17
CA LYS A 90 -1.88 3.95 13.89
C LYS A 90 -3.23 3.47 13.34
N GLU A 91 -4.34 3.90 13.93
CA GLU A 91 -5.68 3.59 13.44
C GLU A 91 -5.91 4.17 12.03
N CYS A 92 -5.52 5.43 11.79
CA CYS A 92 -5.62 6.06 10.47
C CYS A 92 -4.81 5.29 9.41
N LEU A 93 -3.57 4.90 9.73
CA LEU A 93 -2.72 4.13 8.83
C LEU A 93 -3.29 2.73 8.54
N GLU A 94 -3.88 2.06 9.54
CA GLU A 94 -4.54 0.77 9.35
C GLU A 94 -5.75 0.90 8.41
N VAL A 95 -6.58 1.92 8.60
CA VAL A 95 -7.74 2.20 7.73
C VAL A 95 -7.26 2.45 6.29
N ALA A 96 -6.29 3.34 6.09
CA ALA A 96 -5.75 3.64 4.76
C ALA A 96 -5.17 2.39 4.07
N ALA A 97 -4.41 1.57 4.79
CA ALA A 97 -3.86 0.33 4.27
C ALA A 97 -4.93 -0.68 3.84
N ASN A 98 -5.98 -0.81 4.66
CA ASN A 98 -7.11 -1.68 4.35
C ASN A 98 -7.90 -1.15 3.14
N THR A 99 -8.09 0.16 3.01
CA THR A 99 -8.72 0.78 1.83
C THR A 99 -7.95 0.42 0.56
N VAL A 100 -6.62 0.54 0.58
CA VAL A 100 -5.77 0.14 -0.57
C VAL A 100 -5.91 -1.35 -0.88
N ALA A 101 -5.89 -2.21 0.14
CA ALA A 101 -6.03 -3.66 -0.04
C ALA A 101 -7.39 -4.03 -0.67
N GLN A 102 -8.46 -3.40 -0.21
CA GLN A 102 -9.81 -3.61 -0.72
C GLN A 102 -9.95 -3.08 -2.16
N ALA A 103 -9.47 -1.88 -2.46
CA ALA A 103 -9.48 -1.32 -3.81
C ALA A 103 -8.68 -2.16 -4.82
N LEU A 104 -7.59 -2.78 -4.37
CA LEU A 104 -6.79 -3.71 -5.17
C LEU A 104 -7.45 -5.06 -5.42
N THR A 105 -8.37 -5.49 -4.56
CA THR A 105 -8.91 -6.85 -4.59
C THR A 105 -9.61 -7.15 -5.92
N PRO A 106 -10.55 -6.34 -6.44
CA PRO A 106 -11.21 -6.62 -7.71
C PRO A 106 -10.23 -6.71 -8.89
N LEU A 107 -9.26 -5.79 -8.97
CA LEU A 107 -8.22 -5.79 -10.01
C LEU A 107 -7.35 -7.04 -9.95
N TRP A 108 -6.99 -7.47 -8.74
CA TRP A 108 -6.19 -8.67 -8.54
C TRP A 108 -6.96 -9.94 -8.92
N GLN A 109 -8.25 -10.03 -8.56
CA GLN A 109 -9.10 -11.17 -8.92
C GLN A 109 -9.29 -11.27 -10.44
N GLU A 110 -9.57 -10.15 -11.11
CA GLU A 110 -9.69 -10.09 -12.58
C GLU A 110 -8.44 -10.61 -13.29
N LEU A 111 -7.26 -10.17 -12.84
CA LEU A 111 -5.99 -10.51 -13.50
C LEU A 111 -5.49 -11.92 -13.18
N THR A 112 -5.81 -12.44 -11.99
CA THR A 112 -5.27 -13.74 -11.53
C THR A 112 -6.25 -14.90 -11.62
N GLY A 113 -7.56 -14.63 -11.71
CA GLY A 113 -8.60 -15.65 -11.71
C GLY A 113 -8.79 -16.37 -10.37
N ARG A 114 -8.36 -15.74 -9.27
CA ARG A 114 -8.53 -16.20 -7.88
C ARG A 114 -9.53 -15.31 -7.17
#